data_AF-A0A535DW15-F1
#
_entry.id   AF-A0A535DW15-F1
#
_cell.length_a   1.000
_cell.length_b   1.000
_cell.length_c   1.000
_cell.angle_alpha   90.00
_cell.angle_beta   90.00
_cell.angle_gamma   90.00
#
_symmetry.space_group_name_H-M   'P 1'
#
loop_
_entity.id
_entity.type
_entity.pdbx_description
1 polymer ?
#
loop_
_entity_poly.entity_id
_entity_poly.type
_entity_poly.pdbx_seq_one_letter_code
_entity_poly.pdbx_strand_id
1 'polypeptide(L)'
;MSDAPDRIAAIQRMDVFREVVRRIEQHIDANHLQPGDRLPSDRDLAAALEVSRPLVRQALKALESLGRVSAQQGSGTYVQDASHRVAVRELTRGISFDHDLLDDALPARIAIDAEVLRAASANGSCPTTLRRPASTWASRRRSAAPVETRSCDGSRHSSTTSGSRPRSAPASRPATRPPSTASTARSSRRSSAVTSRRRWTGCPTTSAPCPSVADADLVVRAGTVVAATGTRVQDIAIVDGRVAATGPDLAVTGAEELDATGLHVFPGGVDPHVHFNEPGRTDWEGIATGSEALAAGGFTTYADMPLNSVPVTIDADAFDRKRAAAEAASHVDFALWGGLVPGRVNAIEALWRRGAHGFKAFLCDSGLAEFPPADDLTLLEGMRRCAAVGAIVLVHAENAAIVAELARRAASEGRRGARDFAASRPVEAELEAIDRALFFAGETGCGLHVVHVSTPRGVELVERARADGVDVTCETCPHYLLLTVDDAERLGAVAKCAPPLRTDGDRDGLWRLIEQGRLPIVASDHSPCPPELKAGDDFFAAWGGIAGCQSTRGLLLAQDRLPLPAVAAVTATNAARRFGLAGKGRIQSAGDADLAIVDTILRGRTVQQDGRLVAPPAGRLVPRAQGSGDQSTW
;
A
#
# COMPACT_ATOMS: atom_id res chain seq x y z
N MET A 1 4.10 -31.14 47.34
CA MET A 1 4.15 -29.90 46.53
C MET A 1 4.43 -30.33 45.11
N SER A 2 3.60 -30.15 44.10
CA SER A 2 2.25 -29.63 43.96
C SER A 2 1.84 -30.07 42.55
N ASP A 3 1.00 -31.10 42.42
CA ASP A 3 0.30 -31.39 41.16
C ASP A 3 -0.67 -30.23 40.91
N ALA A 4 -0.45 -29.49 39.84
CA ALA A 4 -1.43 -28.54 39.33
C ALA A 4 -2.45 -29.31 38.49
N PRO A 5 -3.76 -29.20 38.75
CA PRO A 5 -4.76 -29.91 37.98
C PRO A 5 -4.86 -29.33 36.56
N ASP A 6 -5.06 -30.24 35.59
CA ASP A 6 -5.40 -29.95 34.20
C ASP A 6 -6.46 -28.84 34.12
N ARG A 7 -6.07 -27.71 33.53
CA ARG A 7 -7.04 -26.65 33.21
C ARG A 7 -7.84 -27.10 31.99
N ILE A 8 -9.07 -27.55 32.22
CA ILE A 8 -10.07 -27.71 31.16
C ILE A 8 -10.20 -26.36 30.44
N ALA A 9 -9.87 -26.32 29.15
CA ALA A 9 -10.04 -25.14 28.33
C ALA A 9 -11.52 -24.74 28.28
N ALA A 10 -11.81 -23.45 28.51
CA ALA A 10 -13.17 -22.94 28.43
C ALA A 10 -13.65 -22.95 26.98
N ILE A 11 -14.80 -23.59 26.72
CA ILE A 11 -15.48 -23.53 25.42
C ILE A 11 -15.82 -22.06 25.14
N GLN A 12 -15.30 -21.50 24.05
CA GLN A 12 -15.60 -20.13 23.66
C GLN A 12 -17.05 -20.05 23.17
N ARG A 13 -17.89 -19.37 23.95
CA ARG A 13 -19.33 -19.19 23.73
C ARG A 13 -19.70 -18.58 22.36
N MET A 14 -18.73 -18.01 21.64
CA MET A 14 -18.89 -17.40 20.31
C MET A 14 -19.07 -18.43 19.17
N ASP A 15 -18.62 -19.68 19.33
CA ASP A 15 -18.73 -20.69 18.26
C ASP A 15 -20.12 -21.33 18.20
N VAL A 16 -20.71 -21.66 19.37
CA VAL A 16 -22.05 -22.27 19.44
C VAL A 16 -23.12 -21.31 18.93
N PHE A 17 -22.98 -20.00 19.20
CA PHE A 17 -23.91 -18.98 18.70
C PHE A 17 -23.93 -18.92 17.17
N ARG A 18 -22.75 -18.88 16.53
CA ARG A 18 -22.63 -18.88 15.06
C ARG A 18 -23.22 -20.15 14.45
N GLU A 19 -22.99 -21.30 15.07
CA GLU A 19 -23.55 -22.58 14.64
C GLU A 19 -25.08 -22.61 14.70
N VAL A 20 -25.69 -22.02 15.73
CA VAL A 20 -27.16 -21.92 15.84
C VAL A 20 -27.75 -21.05 14.73
N VAL A 21 -27.15 -19.87 14.45
CA VAL A 21 -27.59 -19.00 13.35
C VAL A 21 -27.57 -19.77 12.02
N ARG A 22 -26.45 -20.43 11.74
CA ARG A 22 -26.26 -21.24 10.53
C ARG A 22 -27.30 -22.34 10.38
N ARG A 23 -27.55 -23.14 11.43
CA ARG A 23 -28.49 -24.28 11.31
C ARG A 23 -29.93 -23.83 11.09
N ILE A 24 -30.31 -22.65 11.59
CA ILE A 24 -31.62 -22.07 11.31
C ILE A 24 -31.71 -21.65 9.84
N GLU A 25 -30.68 -21.02 9.27
CA GLU A 25 -30.64 -20.70 7.82
C GLU A 25 -30.70 -21.96 6.95
N GLN A 26 -29.95 -23.00 7.31
CA GLN A 26 -29.99 -24.28 6.59
C GLN A 26 -31.37 -24.95 6.67
N HIS A 27 -32.09 -24.81 7.78
CA HIS A 27 -33.44 -25.33 7.91
C HIS A 27 -34.42 -24.61 6.97
N ILE A 28 -34.27 -23.29 6.79
CA ILE A 28 -35.07 -22.51 5.83
C ILE A 28 -34.81 -23.02 4.41
N ASP A 29 -33.55 -23.13 4.03
CA ASP A 29 -33.14 -23.53 2.68
C ASP A 29 -33.52 -24.99 2.36
N ALA A 30 -33.25 -25.92 3.29
CA ALA A 30 -33.49 -27.35 3.08
C ALA A 30 -34.97 -27.73 3.04
N ASN A 31 -35.84 -26.92 3.65
CA ASN A 31 -37.29 -27.13 3.61
C ASN A 31 -38.00 -26.22 2.59
N HIS A 32 -37.24 -25.50 1.75
CA HIS A 32 -37.76 -24.59 0.73
C HIS A 32 -38.78 -23.56 1.24
N LEU A 33 -38.60 -23.10 2.48
CA LEU A 33 -39.51 -22.14 3.12
C LEU A 33 -39.47 -20.81 2.36
N GLN A 34 -40.64 -20.30 1.97
CA GLN A 34 -40.83 -19.06 1.22
C GLN A 34 -41.06 -17.87 2.16
N PRO A 35 -40.89 -16.63 1.69
CA PRO A 35 -41.28 -15.45 2.44
C PRO A 35 -42.75 -15.53 2.91
N GLY A 36 -42.97 -15.34 4.21
CA GLY A 36 -44.27 -15.54 4.86
C GLY A 36 -44.45 -16.91 5.53
N ASP A 37 -43.57 -17.89 5.28
CA ASP A 37 -43.63 -19.19 5.95
C ASP A 37 -43.16 -19.08 7.40
N ARG A 38 -43.78 -19.89 8.27
CA ARG A 38 -43.52 -19.86 9.70
C ARG A 38 -42.41 -20.83 10.09
N LEU A 39 -41.42 -20.33 10.83
CA LEU A 39 -40.40 -21.16 11.46
C LEU A 39 -40.94 -21.91 12.68
N PRO A 40 -40.33 -23.06 13.04
CA PRO A 40 -40.61 -23.74 14.29
C PRO A 40 -40.42 -22.81 15.50
N SER A 41 -41.13 -23.09 16.61
CA SER A 41 -41.08 -22.22 17.78
C SER A 41 -39.67 -22.16 18.41
N ASP A 42 -39.39 -21.11 19.20
CA ASP A 42 -38.10 -20.98 19.91
C ASP A 42 -37.78 -22.20 20.79
N ARG A 43 -38.82 -22.88 21.30
CA ARG A 43 -38.72 -24.12 22.07
C ARG A 43 -38.36 -25.31 21.20
N ASP A 44 -38.99 -25.44 20.04
CA ASP A 44 -38.80 -26.60 19.17
C ASP A 44 -37.45 -26.51 18.43
N LEU A 45 -37.03 -25.30 18.04
CA LEU A 45 -35.68 -25.03 17.54
C LEU A 45 -34.62 -25.33 18.61
N ALA A 46 -34.84 -24.92 19.86
CA ALA A 46 -33.90 -25.21 20.95
C ALA A 46 -33.78 -26.72 21.21
N ALA A 47 -34.88 -27.46 21.15
CA ALA A 47 -34.89 -28.91 21.28
C ALA A 47 -34.20 -29.61 20.11
N ALA A 48 -34.50 -29.20 18.87
CA ALA A 48 -33.92 -29.78 17.65
C ALA A 48 -32.42 -29.51 17.50
N LEU A 49 -31.94 -28.38 18.04
CA LEU A 49 -30.54 -27.97 17.99
C LEU A 49 -29.75 -28.35 19.26
N GLU A 50 -30.40 -28.97 20.25
CA GLU A 50 -29.81 -29.34 21.56
C GLU A 50 -29.14 -28.15 22.27
N VAL A 51 -29.71 -26.94 22.16
CA VAL A 51 -29.17 -25.72 22.77
C VAL A 51 -30.18 -25.02 23.69
N SER A 52 -29.71 -24.10 24.51
CA SER A 52 -30.59 -23.31 25.37
C SER A 52 -31.49 -22.36 24.57
N ARG A 53 -32.76 -22.22 24.97
CA ARG A 53 -33.73 -21.27 24.36
C ARG A 53 -33.23 -19.82 24.25
N PRO A 54 -32.52 -19.25 25.25
CA PRO A 54 -31.98 -17.90 25.13
C PRO A 54 -31.02 -17.73 23.94
N LEU A 55 -30.21 -18.74 23.64
CA LEU A 55 -29.24 -18.72 22.53
C LEU A 55 -29.96 -18.69 21.18
N VAL A 56 -31.02 -19.49 21.02
CA VAL A 56 -31.87 -19.48 19.82
C VAL A 56 -32.54 -18.13 19.62
N ARG A 57 -33.07 -17.51 20.68
CA ARG A 57 -33.67 -16.16 20.58
C ARG A 57 -32.65 -15.12 20.16
N GLN A 58 -31.43 -15.20 20.67
CA GLN A 58 -30.34 -14.31 20.27
C GLN A 58 -30.00 -14.50 18.78
N ALA A 59 -30.00 -15.74 18.28
CA ALA A 59 -29.75 -16.05 16.88
C ALA A 59 -30.87 -15.55 15.96
N LEU A 60 -32.14 -15.75 16.37
CA LEU A 60 -33.30 -15.22 15.63
C LEU A 60 -33.30 -13.69 15.57
N LYS A 61 -32.90 -12.99 16.64
CA LYS A 61 -32.71 -11.54 16.61
C LYS A 61 -31.61 -11.09 15.65
N ALA A 62 -30.53 -11.86 15.55
CA ALA A 62 -29.47 -11.58 14.58
C ALA A 62 -29.97 -11.76 13.14
N LEU A 63 -30.70 -12.85 12.87
CA LEU A 63 -31.34 -13.09 11.56
C LEU A 63 -32.40 -12.04 11.22
N GLU A 64 -33.12 -11.53 12.22
CA GLU A 64 -34.08 -10.44 12.07
C GLU A 64 -33.37 -9.12 11.72
N SER A 65 -32.24 -8.83 12.36
CA SER A 65 -31.41 -7.67 12.03
C SER A 65 -30.81 -7.75 10.61
N LEU A 66 -30.63 -8.97 10.11
CA LEU A 66 -30.19 -9.27 8.74
C LEU A 66 -31.34 -9.33 7.73
N GLY A 67 -32.59 -9.10 8.16
CA GLY A 67 -33.77 -9.13 7.29
C GLY A 67 -34.17 -10.52 6.77
N ARG A 68 -33.62 -11.60 7.33
CA ARG A 68 -33.93 -12.99 6.93
C ARG A 68 -35.22 -13.51 7.54
N VAL A 69 -35.56 -13.02 8.73
CA VAL A 69 -36.77 -13.41 9.46
C VAL A 69 -37.40 -12.18 10.11
N SER A 70 -38.67 -12.29 10.50
CA SER A 70 -39.34 -11.27 11.31
C SER A 70 -40.08 -11.95 12.46
N ALA A 71 -39.85 -11.46 13.68
CA ALA A 71 -40.57 -11.93 14.85
C ALA A 71 -41.85 -11.13 15.04
N GLN A 72 -43.01 -11.80 14.98
CA GLN A 72 -44.31 -11.21 15.28
C GLN A 72 -44.77 -11.63 16.67
N GLN A 73 -45.01 -10.65 17.53
CA GLN A 73 -45.41 -10.89 18.92
C GLN A 73 -46.70 -11.73 18.98
N GLY A 74 -46.62 -12.88 19.65
CA GLY A 74 -47.75 -13.82 19.81
C GLY A 74 -48.04 -14.73 18.61
N SER A 75 -47.47 -14.45 17.44
CA SER A 75 -47.76 -15.19 16.19
C SER A 75 -46.62 -16.11 15.72
N GLY A 76 -45.37 -15.82 16.11
CA GLY A 76 -44.20 -16.66 15.77
C GLY A 76 -43.13 -15.90 14.99
N THR A 77 -42.20 -16.63 14.39
CA THR A 77 -41.15 -16.07 13.53
C THR A 77 -41.39 -16.50 12.09
N TYR A 78 -41.33 -15.57 11.16
CA TYR A 78 -41.65 -15.79 9.75
C TYR A 78 -40.46 -15.48 8.86
N VAL A 79 -40.28 -16.24 7.78
CA VAL A 79 -39.25 -16.00 6.76
C VAL A 79 -39.57 -14.72 5.99
N GLN A 80 -38.56 -13.91 5.69
CA GLN A 80 -38.70 -12.67 4.92
C GLN A 80 -38.03 -12.80 3.54
N ASP A 81 -38.46 -11.98 2.59
CA ASP A 81 -37.92 -11.98 1.23
C ASP A 81 -36.52 -11.34 1.20
N ALA A 82 -35.53 -12.17 0.83
CA ALA A 82 -34.13 -11.76 0.69
C ALA A 82 -33.89 -10.81 -0.50
N SER A 83 -34.93 -10.46 -1.28
CA SER A 83 -34.86 -9.52 -2.41
C SER A 83 -34.62 -8.06 -1.98
N HIS A 84 -34.75 -7.74 -0.69
CA HIS A 84 -34.27 -6.49 -0.13
C HIS A 84 -33.14 -6.76 0.89
N ARG A 85 -31.92 -6.36 0.51
CA ARG A 85 -30.70 -6.19 1.31
C ARG A 85 -29.83 -7.46 1.52
N VAL A 86 -28.77 -7.50 0.72
CA VAL A 86 -27.41 -7.99 0.98
C VAL A 86 -27.31 -9.36 1.69
N ALA A 87 -27.16 -10.38 0.85
CA ALA A 87 -26.96 -11.77 1.21
C ALA A 87 -25.76 -12.02 2.14
N VAL A 88 -26.07 -12.47 3.36
CA VAL A 88 -25.19 -13.34 4.14
C VAL A 88 -25.23 -14.73 3.48
N ARG A 89 -24.25 -14.97 2.62
CA ARG A 89 -23.77 -16.30 2.22
C ARG A 89 -22.27 -16.29 2.57
N GLU A 90 -21.77 -17.39 3.12
CA GLU A 90 -20.37 -17.61 3.54
C GLU A 90 -20.00 -17.26 4.99
N LEU A 91 -20.86 -17.62 5.96
CA LEU A 91 -20.40 -17.82 7.35
C LEU A 91 -20.31 -19.31 7.73
N THR A 92 -20.23 -20.22 6.75
CA THR A 92 -19.90 -21.61 7.06
C THR A 92 -19.35 -22.43 5.90
N ARG A 93 -18.03 -22.35 5.74
CA ARG A 93 -17.24 -23.51 5.34
C ARG A 93 -15.96 -23.55 6.15
N GLY A 94 -16.05 -24.21 7.30
CA GLY A 94 -14.98 -25.07 7.79
C GLY A 94 -15.28 -26.48 7.32
N ILE A 95 -15.02 -26.73 6.03
CA ILE A 95 -14.78 -28.06 5.48
C ILE A 95 -13.38 -27.92 4.86
N SER A 96 -12.51 -28.88 5.17
CA SER A 96 -11.14 -29.02 4.67
C SER A 96 -10.86 -28.23 3.39
N PHE A 97 -9.88 -27.33 3.45
CA PHE A 97 -9.40 -26.58 2.29
C PHE A 97 -8.99 -27.56 1.19
N ASP A 98 -9.82 -27.67 0.14
CA ASP A 98 -9.32 -27.98 -1.19
C ASP A 98 -8.66 -26.69 -1.69
N HIS A 99 -7.34 -26.74 -1.87
CA HIS A 99 -6.50 -25.63 -2.33
C HIS A 99 -6.92 -25.07 -3.71
N ASP A 100 -7.67 -25.85 -4.50
CA ASP A 100 -7.92 -25.58 -5.92
C ASP A 100 -8.87 -24.38 -6.20
N LEU A 101 -9.69 -23.93 -5.24
CA LEU A 101 -10.71 -22.88 -5.49
C LEU A 101 -10.21 -21.45 -5.24
N LEU A 102 -9.16 -21.29 -4.43
CA LEU A 102 -8.47 -20.00 -4.23
C LEU A 102 -7.48 -19.72 -5.37
N ASP A 103 -6.95 -20.77 -5.98
CA ASP A 103 -6.06 -20.68 -7.13
C ASP A 103 -6.80 -20.04 -8.31
N ASP A 104 -8.07 -20.33 -8.58
CA ASP A 104 -8.77 -19.80 -9.77
C ASP A 104 -9.31 -18.36 -9.63
N ALA A 105 -9.54 -17.85 -8.42
CA ALA A 105 -10.22 -16.56 -8.22
C ALA A 105 -9.29 -15.34 -8.02
N LEU A 106 -8.08 -15.56 -7.49
CA LEU A 106 -7.05 -14.51 -7.32
C LEU A 106 -6.42 -14.02 -8.64
N PRO A 107 -6.20 -14.88 -9.64
CA PRO A 107 -5.68 -14.50 -10.94
C PRO A 107 -6.53 -13.54 -11.74
N ALA A 108 -7.84 -13.80 -11.74
CA ALA A 108 -8.79 -12.95 -12.42
C ALA A 108 -8.75 -11.55 -11.80
N ARG A 109 -8.55 -11.43 -10.48
CA ARG A 109 -8.51 -10.14 -9.76
C ARG A 109 -7.37 -9.21 -10.18
N ILE A 110 -6.24 -9.73 -10.67
CA ILE A 110 -5.15 -8.91 -11.20
C ILE A 110 -5.39 -8.49 -12.65
N ALA A 111 -6.10 -9.31 -13.42
CA ALA A 111 -6.47 -8.99 -14.80
C ALA A 111 -7.67 -8.02 -14.90
N ILE A 112 -8.50 -7.93 -13.85
CA ILE A 112 -9.78 -7.20 -13.89
C ILE A 112 -9.61 -5.67 -13.86
N ASP A 113 -8.62 -5.12 -13.16
CA ASP A 113 -8.51 -3.66 -12.98
C ASP A 113 -8.24 -2.92 -14.33
N ALA A 114 -7.62 -3.57 -15.32
CA ALA A 114 -7.31 -2.97 -16.63
C ALA A 114 -8.54 -2.82 -17.57
N GLU A 115 -9.59 -3.63 -17.41
CA GLU A 115 -10.75 -3.60 -18.31
C GLU A 115 -11.93 -2.76 -17.77
N VAL A 116 -12.04 -2.63 -16.44
CA VAL A 116 -13.06 -1.80 -15.76
C VAL A 116 -12.96 -0.33 -16.21
N LEU A 117 -11.75 0.15 -16.45
CA LEU A 117 -11.48 1.52 -16.88
C LEU A 117 -11.83 1.79 -18.36
N ARG A 118 -11.75 0.75 -19.22
CA ARG A 118 -12.23 0.83 -20.61
C ARG A 118 -13.76 0.99 -20.70
N ALA A 119 -14.50 0.33 -19.80
CA ALA A 119 -15.96 0.41 -19.79
C ALA A 119 -16.49 1.73 -19.19
N ALA A 120 -15.78 2.30 -18.20
CA ALA A 120 -16.12 3.60 -17.60
C ALA A 120 -15.92 4.77 -18.57
N SER A 121 -14.90 4.71 -19.43
CA SER A 121 -14.65 5.74 -20.46
C SER A 121 -15.61 5.67 -21.66
N ALA A 122 -16.31 4.55 -21.87
CA ALA A 122 -17.22 4.34 -23.00
C ALA A 122 -18.67 4.77 -22.73
N ASN A 123 -19.09 4.84 -21.46
CA ASN A 123 -20.47 5.17 -21.08
C ASN A 123 -20.54 6.53 -20.40
N GLY A 124 -20.67 7.59 -21.20
CA GLY A 124 -20.92 8.94 -20.75
C GLY A 124 -22.26 9.06 -20.01
N SER A 125 -22.27 8.87 -18.69
CA SER A 125 -23.32 9.34 -17.80
C SER A 125 -22.79 9.49 -16.37
N CYS A 126 -22.41 10.72 -16.03
CA CYS A 126 -22.00 11.16 -14.70
C CYS A 126 -23.24 11.36 -13.80
N PRO A 127 -23.36 10.67 -12.65
CA PRO A 127 -24.25 11.10 -11.59
C PRO A 127 -23.61 12.32 -10.91
N THR A 128 -24.14 13.49 -11.22
CA THR A 128 -23.70 14.76 -10.66
C THR A 128 -24.24 14.86 -9.23
N THR A 129 -23.39 14.88 -8.20
CA THR A 129 -23.56 15.71 -6.99
C THR A 129 -22.38 15.55 -6.04
N LEU A 130 -21.58 16.63 -5.98
CA LEU A 130 -20.69 17.13 -4.92
C LEU A 130 -19.36 17.63 -5.52
N ARG A 131 -19.47 18.68 -6.33
CA ARG A 131 -18.36 19.58 -6.63
C ARG A 131 -18.24 20.56 -5.47
N ARG A 132 -17.20 20.43 -4.64
CA ARG A 132 -16.58 21.60 -4.00
C ARG A 132 -15.25 21.84 -4.71
N PRO A 133 -14.92 23.09 -5.09
CA PRO A 133 -13.69 23.38 -5.79
C PRO A 133 -12.49 23.09 -4.89
N ALA A 134 -11.57 22.26 -5.40
CA ALA A 134 -10.21 22.16 -4.89
C ALA A 134 -9.59 23.56 -4.91
N SER A 135 -9.53 24.22 -3.75
CA SER A 135 -8.94 25.54 -3.60
C SER A 135 -7.73 25.46 -2.67
N THR A 136 -6.58 25.78 -3.26
CA THR A 136 -5.38 26.34 -2.65
C THR A 136 -4.56 25.47 -1.68
N TRP A 137 -3.77 24.54 -2.23
CA TRP A 137 -2.62 23.93 -1.54
C TRP A 137 -1.24 24.28 -2.12
N ALA A 138 -1.12 25.40 -2.84
CA ALA A 138 0.16 25.91 -3.35
C ALA A 138 0.87 26.94 -2.44
N SER A 139 0.39 27.20 -1.22
CA SER A 139 0.97 28.26 -0.38
C SER A 139 1.04 27.92 1.10
N ARG A 140 1.99 27.07 1.50
CA ARG A 140 2.49 27.01 2.90
C ARG A 140 3.93 26.45 3.00
N ARG A 141 4.84 27.04 2.21
CA ARG A 141 6.28 27.14 2.50
C ARG A 141 6.83 28.52 2.11
N ARG A 142 6.16 29.59 2.52
CA ARG A 142 6.73 30.95 2.53
C ARG A 142 6.67 31.50 3.94
N SER A 143 7.61 31.09 4.78
CA SER A 143 7.97 31.75 6.04
C SER A 143 9.30 31.18 6.53
N ALA A 144 10.34 31.36 5.73
CA ALA A 144 11.73 31.36 6.18
C ALA A 144 12.45 32.37 5.29
N ALA A 145 12.52 33.62 5.76
CA ALA A 145 13.27 34.66 5.08
C ALA A 145 14.77 34.31 5.08
N PRO A 146 15.54 34.72 4.05
CA PRO A 146 16.97 34.46 4.00
C PRO A 146 17.69 35.26 5.08
N VAL A 147 18.68 34.65 5.74
CA VAL A 147 19.64 35.37 6.57
C VAL A 147 20.48 36.25 5.66
N GLU A 148 20.27 37.57 5.73
CA GLU A 148 21.17 38.57 5.18
C GLU A 148 22.55 38.41 5.84
N THR A 149 23.55 38.05 5.04
CA THR A 149 24.95 38.18 5.42
C THR A 149 25.29 39.67 5.51
N ARG A 150 25.39 40.20 6.73
CA ARG A 150 26.00 41.50 6.99
C ARG A 150 27.48 41.44 6.57
N SER A 151 27.81 42.16 5.51
CA SER A 151 29.17 42.57 5.20
C SER A 151 29.62 43.58 6.24
N CYS A 152 30.70 43.29 6.94
CA CYS A 152 31.40 44.28 7.76
C CYS A 152 32.29 45.11 6.83
N ASP A 153 32.03 46.41 6.83
CA ASP A 153 32.94 47.44 6.32
C ASP A 153 34.31 47.33 7.00
N GLY A 154 35.36 47.38 6.17
CA GLY A 154 36.76 47.45 6.58
C GLY A 154 37.55 48.17 5.50
N SER A 155 37.54 49.50 5.58
CA SER A 155 38.19 50.42 4.66
C SER A 155 39.73 50.31 4.64
N ARG A 156 40.27 50.33 3.42
CA ARG A 156 41.51 50.98 2.94
C ARG A 156 42.85 50.55 3.54
N HIS A 157 43.79 50.18 2.65
CA HIS A 157 45.13 50.77 2.39
C HIS A 157 45.80 49.88 1.33
N SER A 158 45.77 50.25 0.04
CA SER A 158 46.84 50.93 -0.71
C SER A 158 48.05 50.05 -1.09
N SER A 159 48.38 50.16 -2.38
CA SER A 159 49.70 50.04 -3.04
C SER A 159 50.27 48.66 -3.42
N THR A 160 50.25 48.45 -4.74
CA THR A 160 51.38 48.17 -5.64
C THR A 160 51.95 46.76 -5.85
N THR A 161 52.16 46.50 -7.15
CA THR A 161 53.24 45.74 -7.82
C THR A 161 53.14 44.22 -7.97
N SER A 162 52.73 43.82 -9.17
CA SER A 162 53.49 43.02 -10.16
C SER A 162 54.35 41.83 -9.70
N GLY A 163 54.19 40.70 -10.41
CA GLY A 163 55.37 39.90 -10.82
C GLY A 163 55.25 38.39 -10.70
N SER A 164 55.00 37.74 -11.84
CA SER A 164 55.73 36.56 -12.37
C SER A 164 55.99 35.31 -11.49
N ARG A 165 55.23 34.24 -11.82
CA ARG A 165 55.66 32.92 -12.38
C ARG A 165 56.76 32.04 -11.70
N PRO A 166 56.79 30.72 -12.01
CA PRO A 166 56.97 29.62 -11.05
C PRO A 166 58.29 28.85 -11.21
N ARG A 167 58.51 27.86 -10.32
CA ARG A 167 59.39 26.66 -10.44
C ARG A 167 59.45 26.01 -9.04
N SER A 168 59.68 24.73 -8.77
CA SER A 168 59.70 23.43 -9.45
C SER A 168 60.08 22.41 -8.34
N ALA A 169 59.67 21.15 -8.48
CA ALA A 169 59.91 20.00 -7.58
C ALA A 169 61.42 19.63 -7.44
N PRO A 170 61.89 18.45 -6.92
CA PRO A 170 61.21 17.26 -6.34
C PRO A 170 61.94 16.48 -5.18
N ALA A 171 61.31 15.36 -4.79
CA ALA A 171 61.86 14.02 -4.45
C ALA A 171 62.62 13.75 -3.13
N SER A 172 62.13 12.77 -2.33
CA SER A 172 62.72 11.41 -2.20
C SER A 172 62.07 10.56 -1.06
N ARG A 173 61.66 9.32 -1.38
CA ARG A 173 61.35 8.18 -0.44
C ARG A 173 62.68 7.40 -0.16
N PRO A 174 62.72 6.17 0.43
CA PRO A 174 61.83 5.42 1.35
C PRO A 174 62.59 4.76 2.55
N ALA A 175 61.90 4.11 3.50
CA ALA A 175 62.37 2.86 4.13
C ALA A 175 61.27 2.15 4.95
N THR A 176 61.37 0.82 5.02
CA THR A 176 60.35 -0.16 5.41
C THR A 176 60.68 -0.92 6.71
N ARG A 177 59.62 -1.24 7.49
CA ARG A 177 59.32 -2.49 8.24
C ARG A 177 59.87 -2.77 9.69
N PRO A 178 59.18 -3.66 10.46
CA PRO A 178 58.83 -3.59 11.92
C PRO A 178 59.60 -4.69 12.75
N PRO A 179 59.15 -5.31 13.89
CA PRO A 179 57.96 -5.17 14.77
C PRO A 179 58.22 -5.25 16.31
N SER A 180 57.13 -5.21 17.09
CA SER A 180 56.83 -6.04 18.30
C SER A 180 56.54 -5.36 19.66
N THR A 181 55.37 -5.76 20.21
CA THR A 181 54.99 -6.07 21.61
C THR A 181 55.11 -5.03 22.75
N ALA A 182 53.96 -4.71 23.36
CA ALA A 182 53.65 -4.70 24.82
C ALA A 182 52.43 -3.79 25.09
N SER A 183 51.25 -4.37 25.32
CA SER A 183 50.53 -4.42 26.60
C SER A 183 50.35 -3.11 27.40
N THR A 184 49.08 -2.85 27.73
CA THR A 184 48.52 -2.10 28.88
C THR A 184 48.82 -0.61 29.03
N ALA A 185 47.79 0.21 28.73
CA ALA A 185 47.35 1.27 29.65
C ALA A 185 45.93 1.73 29.29
N ARG A 186 45.00 1.51 30.24
CA ARG A 186 43.74 2.25 30.33
C ARG A 186 44.05 3.75 30.31
N SER A 187 43.49 4.48 29.35
CA SER A 187 43.19 5.90 29.55
C SER A 187 41.76 6.14 29.11
N SER A 188 40.90 6.36 30.09
CA SER A 188 39.56 6.89 29.93
C SER A 188 39.64 8.26 29.25
N ARG A 189 39.29 8.33 27.97
CA ARG A 189 38.88 9.58 27.34
C ARG A 189 37.36 9.54 27.18
N ARG A 190 36.71 10.17 28.16
CA ARG A 190 35.36 10.72 28.00
C ARG A 190 35.38 11.65 26.79
N SER A 191 34.88 11.21 25.65
CA SER A 191 34.38 12.11 24.62
C SER A 191 33.03 12.65 25.11
N SER A 192 33.07 13.84 25.68
CA SER A 192 31.89 14.68 25.92
C SER A 192 31.22 14.94 24.58
N ALA A 193 30.19 14.15 24.24
CA ALA A 193 29.23 14.49 23.22
C ALA A 193 28.53 15.78 23.67
N VAL A 194 28.89 16.89 23.02
CA VAL A 194 28.19 18.16 23.15
C VAL A 194 26.79 17.94 22.60
N THR A 195 25.86 17.64 23.49
CA THR A 195 24.43 17.74 23.24
C THR A 195 24.10 19.22 23.14
N SER A 196 24.10 19.77 21.93
CA SER A 196 23.52 21.09 21.72
C SER A 196 22.00 20.99 21.85
N ARG A 197 21.51 21.05 23.10
CA ARG A 197 20.11 21.36 23.38
C ARG A 197 19.87 22.80 22.91
N ARG A 198 19.45 22.97 21.66
CA ARG A 198 18.83 24.22 21.23
C ARG A 198 17.47 24.31 21.91
N ARG A 199 17.47 25.07 23.00
CA ARG A 199 16.28 25.57 23.68
C ARG A 199 15.57 26.50 22.69
N TRP A 200 14.57 25.96 21.99
CA TRP A 200 13.61 26.78 21.25
C TRP A 200 12.87 27.64 22.27
N THR A 201 13.27 28.90 22.38
CA THR A 201 12.56 29.94 23.11
C THR A 201 11.85 30.79 22.06
N GLY A 202 10.53 30.93 22.20
CA GLY A 202 9.70 31.76 21.34
C GLY A 202 8.85 30.99 20.34
N CYS A 203 7.79 30.33 20.83
CA CYS A 203 6.64 29.99 20.00
C CYS A 203 5.82 31.29 19.81
N PRO A 204 5.51 31.75 18.58
CA PRO A 204 4.51 32.78 18.40
C PRO A 204 3.16 32.17 18.79
N THR A 205 2.66 32.52 19.97
CA THR A 205 1.32 32.17 20.44
C THR A 205 0.28 32.95 19.66
N THR A 206 -0.07 32.45 18.48
CA THR A 206 -1.37 32.69 17.86
C THR A 206 -1.87 31.34 17.34
N SER A 207 -2.27 30.46 18.27
CA SER A 207 -3.14 29.34 17.96
C SER A 207 -4.50 29.92 17.59
N ALA A 208 -4.88 29.79 16.31
CA ALA A 208 -6.29 29.90 15.98
C ALA A 208 -7.07 28.94 16.90
N PRO A 209 -8.22 29.34 17.47
CA PRO A 209 -9.03 28.43 18.29
C PRO A 209 -9.36 27.19 17.46
N CYS A 210 -9.26 25.99 18.07
CA CYS A 210 -9.76 24.79 17.42
C CYS A 210 -11.23 25.03 17.06
N PRO A 211 -11.64 24.76 15.80
CA PRO A 211 -13.03 24.92 15.41
C PRO A 211 -13.92 24.12 16.37
N SER A 212 -15.03 24.73 16.78
CA SER A 212 -15.92 24.10 17.74
C SER A 212 -16.63 22.93 17.08
N VAL A 213 -16.88 21.85 17.82
CA VAL A 213 -17.58 20.66 17.30
C VAL A 213 -18.99 21.02 16.79
N ALA A 214 -19.60 22.08 17.33
CA ALA A 214 -20.92 22.55 16.92
C ALA A 214 -20.98 23.07 15.47
N ASP A 215 -19.83 23.47 14.91
CA ASP A 215 -19.70 24.02 13.55
C ASP A 215 -19.34 22.95 12.50
N ALA A 216 -19.54 21.67 12.80
CA ALA A 216 -19.22 20.58 11.88
C ALA A 216 -19.98 20.68 10.55
N ASP A 217 -19.28 20.50 9.44
CA ASP A 217 -19.88 20.41 8.10
C ASP A 217 -20.45 19.00 7.86
N LEU A 218 -19.76 17.97 8.36
CA LEU A 218 -20.09 16.55 8.19
C LEU A 218 -19.78 15.79 9.50
N VAL A 219 -20.63 14.84 9.84
CA VAL A 219 -20.36 13.87 10.92
C VAL A 219 -20.55 12.45 10.44
N VAL A 220 -19.51 11.62 10.62
CA VAL A 220 -19.62 10.17 10.46
C VAL A 220 -20.10 9.59 11.79
N ARG A 221 -21.29 8.97 11.79
CA ARG A 221 -21.98 8.47 12.97
C ARG A 221 -21.71 6.98 13.21
N ALA A 222 -21.53 6.61 14.48
CA ALA A 222 -21.55 5.23 14.95
C ALA A 222 -20.62 4.24 14.21
N GLY A 223 -19.52 4.73 13.63
CA GLY A 223 -18.55 3.91 12.93
C GLY A 223 -17.58 3.20 13.88
N THR A 224 -17.16 1.99 13.55
CA THR A 224 -16.06 1.31 14.26
C THR A 224 -14.73 1.89 13.79
N VAL A 225 -14.27 2.95 14.45
CA VAL A 225 -13.04 3.67 14.12
C VAL A 225 -11.81 2.78 14.37
N VAL A 226 -11.00 2.60 13.33
CA VAL A 226 -9.76 1.80 13.36
C VAL A 226 -8.58 2.69 13.68
N ALA A 227 -8.17 2.71 14.95
CA ALA A 227 -7.01 3.45 15.43
C ALA A 227 -5.81 2.53 15.66
N ALA A 228 -4.61 3.11 15.74
CA ALA A 228 -3.37 2.36 16.02
C ALA A 228 -3.43 1.58 17.36
N THR A 229 -4.23 2.04 18.32
CA THR A 229 -4.39 1.42 19.65
C THR A 229 -5.52 0.38 19.70
N GLY A 230 -6.25 0.15 18.61
CA GLY A 230 -7.41 -0.75 18.56
C GLY A 230 -8.63 -0.13 17.88
N THR A 231 -9.76 -0.84 17.92
CA THR A 231 -11.03 -0.42 17.32
C THR A 231 -12.01 0.07 18.37
N ARG A 232 -12.77 1.13 18.08
CA ARG A 232 -13.79 1.70 18.98
C ARG A 232 -14.95 2.31 18.18
N VAL A 233 -16.18 2.08 18.61
CA VAL A 233 -17.37 2.74 18.04
C VAL A 233 -17.40 4.19 18.50
N GLN A 234 -17.31 5.12 17.55
CA GLN A 234 -17.26 6.57 17.81
C GLN A 234 -17.82 7.34 16.61
N ASP A 235 -18.27 8.56 16.88
CA ASP A 235 -18.53 9.56 15.85
C ASP A 235 -17.23 10.29 15.47
N ILE A 236 -17.19 10.83 14.26
CA ILE A 236 -16.11 11.69 13.76
C ILE A 236 -16.73 12.97 13.21
N ALA A 237 -16.47 14.09 13.88
CA ALA A 237 -16.89 15.41 13.41
C ALA A 237 -15.82 16.03 12.51
N ILE A 238 -16.24 16.56 11.36
CA ILE A 238 -15.38 17.11 10.32
C ILE A 238 -15.73 18.58 10.09
N VAL A 239 -14.71 19.44 10.07
CA VAL A 239 -14.80 20.86 9.76
C VAL A 239 -13.74 21.19 8.72
N ASP A 240 -14.13 21.81 7.60
CA ASP A 240 -13.22 22.25 6.53
C ASP A 240 -12.23 21.16 6.08
N GLY A 241 -12.72 19.92 5.91
CA GLY A 241 -11.92 18.78 5.47
C GLY A 241 -10.93 18.24 6.52
N ARG A 242 -11.06 18.62 7.80
CA ARG A 242 -10.24 18.13 8.91
C ARG A 242 -11.08 17.48 9.99
N VAL A 243 -10.50 16.49 10.67
CA VAL A 243 -11.11 15.89 11.86
C VAL A 243 -11.06 16.89 13.01
N ALA A 244 -12.21 17.43 13.40
CA ALA A 244 -12.34 18.33 14.54
C ALA A 244 -12.32 17.56 15.86
N ALA A 245 -13.13 16.50 15.95
CA ALA A 245 -13.23 15.66 17.14
C ALA A 245 -13.63 14.22 16.79
N THR A 246 -13.26 13.30 17.68
CA THR A 246 -13.75 11.92 17.71
C THR A 246 -14.28 11.61 19.10
N GLY A 247 -15.43 10.98 19.21
CA GLY A 247 -15.99 10.60 20.50
C GLY A 247 -17.37 9.96 20.38
N PRO A 248 -17.90 9.39 21.47
CA PRO A 248 -19.27 8.90 21.48
C PRO A 248 -20.25 10.09 21.46
N ASP A 249 -21.38 9.90 20.77
CA ASP A 249 -22.55 10.78 20.81
C ASP A 249 -22.21 12.27 20.65
N LEU A 250 -21.45 12.63 19.61
CA LEU A 250 -20.99 14.00 19.42
C LEU A 250 -22.20 14.93 19.19
N ALA A 251 -22.37 15.92 20.06
CA ALA A 251 -23.39 16.94 19.92
C ALA A 251 -22.99 17.92 18.79
N VAL A 252 -23.58 17.70 17.62
CA VAL A 252 -23.45 18.59 16.46
C VAL A 252 -24.83 19.07 16.02
N THR A 253 -24.89 20.26 15.42
CA THR A 253 -26.12 20.88 14.95
C THR A 253 -25.94 21.37 13.53
N GLY A 254 -26.79 20.94 12.60
CA GLY A 254 -26.78 21.43 11.21
C GLY A 254 -25.73 20.81 10.28
N ALA A 255 -24.98 19.81 10.75
CA ALA A 255 -24.03 19.04 9.94
C ALA A 255 -24.75 18.03 9.03
N GLU A 256 -24.15 17.72 7.88
CA GLU A 256 -24.49 16.50 7.13
C GLU A 256 -24.14 15.27 7.98
N GLU A 257 -24.94 14.21 7.94
CA GLU A 257 -24.70 12.99 8.70
C GLU A 257 -24.54 11.78 7.79
N LEU A 258 -23.47 11.00 8.02
CA LEU A 258 -23.21 9.74 7.35
C LEU A 258 -23.27 8.61 8.39
N ASP A 259 -24.23 7.69 8.24
CA ASP A 259 -24.37 6.53 9.12
C ASP A 259 -23.36 5.44 8.76
N ALA A 260 -22.42 5.18 9.68
CA ALA A 260 -21.43 4.12 9.57
C ALA A 260 -21.70 2.96 10.56
N THR A 261 -22.95 2.83 11.04
CA THR A 261 -23.35 1.73 11.94
C THR A 261 -23.02 0.37 11.34
N GLY A 262 -22.27 -0.45 12.08
CA GLY A 262 -21.83 -1.78 11.65
C GLY A 262 -20.66 -1.78 10.65
N LEU A 263 -20.17 -0.60 10.24
CA LEU A 263 -19.03 -0.44 9.34
C LEU A 263 -17.75 -0.08 10.11
N HIS A 264 -16.61 -0.31 9.47
CA HIS A 264 -15.29 0.05 10.00
C HIS A 264 -14.77 1.30 9.30
N VAL A 265 -14.31 2.27 10.08
CA VAL A 265 -13.76 3.53 9.54
C VAL A 265 -12.25 3.49 9.67
N PHE A 266 -11.58 3.29 8.54
CA PHE A 266 -10.12 3.30 8.42
C PHE A 266 -9.62 4.70 8.10
N PRO A 267 -8.37 5.06 8.49
CA PRO A 267 -7.69 6.16 7.84
C PRO A 267 -7.61 5.89 6.33
N GLY A 268 -7.73 6.96 5.54
CA GLY A 268 -7.51 6.91 4.10
C GLY A 268 -6.15 6.30 3.79
N GLY A 269 -6.14 5.36 2.85
CA GLY A 269 -4.91 4.69 2.43
C GLY A 269 -3.91 5.65 1.80
N VAL A 270 -2.62 5.34 1.97
CA VAL A 270 -1.49 6.06 1.39
C VAL A 270 -0.69 5.08 0.56
N ASP A 271 -0.75 5.21 -0.77
CA ASP A 271 0.00 4.35 -1.68
C ASP A 271 1.23 5.10 -2.24
N PRO A 272 2.45 4.82 -1.74
CA PRO A 272 3.64 5.52 -2.17
C PRO A 272 4.18 5.06 -3.53
N HIS A 273 3.56 4.05 -4.17
CA HIS A 273 4.12 3.39 -5.34
C HIS A 273 3.06 3.08 -6.41
N VAL A 274 2.74 4.10 -7.19
CA VAL A 274 1.88 3.96 -8.39
C VAL A 274 2.58 4.52 -9.62
N HIS A 275 2.23 4.00 -10.79
CA HIS A 275 2.66 4.52 -12.09
C HIS A 275 1.42 4.84 -12.93
N PHE A 276 0.94 6.07 -12.88
CA PHE A 276 -0.21 6.51 -13.68
C PHE A 276 0.15 6.97 -15.09
N ASN A 277 1.45 7.03 -15.39
CA ASN A 277 2.00 7.14 -16.75
C ASN A 277 1.63 8.44 -17.51
N GLU A 278 0.97 9.40 -16.84
CA GLU A 278 0.61 10.71 -17.38
C GLU A 278 1.62 11.78 -16.95
N PRO A 279 2.05 12.69 -17.86
CA PRO A 279 1.67 12.81 -19.28
C PRO A 279 2.35 11.78 -20.19
N GLY A 280 1.87 11.68 -21.43
CA GLY A 280 2.60 11.03 -22.53
C GLY A 280 2.18 9.60 -22.82
N ARG A 281 2.14 8.73 -21.81
CA ARG A 281 1.56 7.37 -21.90
C ARG A 281 0.25 7.31 -21.11
N THR A 282 -0.55 8.36 -21.23
CA THR A 282 -1.81 8.54 -20.47
C THR A 282 -2.81 7.42 -20.73
N ASP A 283 -2.78 6.82 -21.92
CA ASP A 283 -3.63 5.68 -22.32
C ASP A 283 -3.30 4.37 -21.60
N TRP A 284 -2.16 4.28 -20.90
CA TRP A 284 -1.82 3.11 -20.08
C TRP A 284 -2.63 3.06 -18.79
N GLU A 285 -2.99 4.23 -18.26
CA GLU A 285 -3.80 4.42 -17.05
C GLU A 285 -4.40 5.82 -17.12
N GLY A 286 -3.61 6.84 -16.78
CA GLY A 286 -4.05 8.22 -16.62
C GLY A 286 -4.33 8.55 -15.16
N ILE A 287 -4.12 9.81 -14.77
CA ILE A 287 -4.27 10.20 -13.37
C ILE A 287 -5.74 10.16 -12.93
N ALA A 288 -6.68 10.47 -13.83
CA ALA A 288 -8.11 10.42 -13.52
C ALA A 288 -8.53 8.99 -13.11
N THR A 289 -8.33 8.02 -13.98
CA THR A 289 -8.73 6.62 -13.75
C THR A 289 -7.94 5.96 -12.62
N GLY A 290 -6.62 6.19 -12.56
CA GLY A 290 -5.79 5.64 -11.50
C GLY A 290 -6.16 6.17 -10.11
N SER A 291 -6.45 7.48 -9.99
CA SER A 291 -6.89 8.08 -8.73
C SER A 291 -8.32 7.70 -8.34
N GLU A 292 -9.21 7.46 -9.32
CA GLU A 292 -10.55 6.90 -9.10
C GLU A 292 -10.45 5.46 -8.57
N ALA A 293 -9.59 4.63 -9.15
CA ALA A 293 -9.34 3.27 -8.71
C ALA A 293 -8.81 3.23 -7.26
N LEU A 294 -7.90 4.14 -6.90
CA LEU A 294 -7.45 4.30 -5.51
C LEU A 294 -8.58 4.70 -4.57
N ALA A 295 -9.41 5.68 -4.96
CA ALA A 295 -10.56 6.11 -4.16
C ALA A 295 -11.52 4.93 -3.90
N ALA A 296 -11.82 4.12 -4.92
CA ALA A 296 -12.61 2.91 -4.79
C ALA A 296 -11.96 1.86 -3.88
N GLY A 297 -10.64 1.78 -3.86
CA GLY A 297 -9.85 0.94 -2.94
C GLY A 297 -9.74 1.47 -1.51
N GLY A 298 -10.30 2.65 -1.21
CA GLY A 298 -10.20 3.31 0.09
C GLY A 298 -8.85 4.01 0.34
N PHE A 299 -8.13 4.36 -0.72
CA PHE A 299 -6.94 5.19 -0.68
C PHE A 299 -7.27 6.65 -0.98
N THR A 300 -6.67 7.58 -0.24
CA THR A 300 -6.93 9.02 -0.36
C THR A 300 -5.66 9.82 -0.67
N THR A 301 -4.50 9.16 -0.71
CA THR A 301 -3.24 9.78 -1.10
C THR A 301 -2.38 8.79 -1.86
N TYR A 302 -1.75 9.24 -2.95
CA TYR A 302 -0.71 8.47 -3.64
C TYR A 302 0.56 9.26 -3.87
N ALA A 303 1.66 8.56 -4.18
CA ALA A 303 2.87 9.17 -4.72
C ALA A 303 3.20 8.54 -6.09
N ASP A 304 3.10 9.35 -7.16
CA ASP A 304 3.29 8.89 -8.53
C ASP A 304 4.78 8.82 -8.90
N MET A 305 5.18 7.69 -9.48
CA MET A 305 6.56 7.38 -9.83
C MET A 305 7.05 8.21 -11.03
N PRO A 306 8.37 8.47 -11.14
CA PRO A 306 8.90 9.44 -12.10
C PRO A 306 9.13 8.87 -13.50
N LEU A 307 8.85 7.58 -13.72
CA LEU A 307 9.05 6.90 -15.00
C LEU A 307 7.71 6.48 -15.63
N ASN A 308 7.79 5.84 -16.80
CA ASN A 308 6.68 5.50 -17.72
C ASN A 308 5.96 6.72 -18.32
N SER A 309 5.76 7.80 -17.56
CA SER A 309 5.34 9.08 -18.13
C SER A 309 6.38 9.61 -19.12
N VAL A 310 5.92 10.32 -20.15
CA VAL A 310 6.75 10.99 -21.14
C VAL A 310 6.44 12.50 -21.16
N PRO A 311 7.43 13.36 -20.83
CA PRO A 311 8.78 13.03 -20.38
C PRO A 311 8.79 12.40 -18.98
N VAL A 312 9.84 11.63 -18.68
CA VAL A 312 10.10 11.14 -17.32
C VAL A 312 10.48 12.31 -16.41
N THR A 313 10.17 12.20 -15.12
CA THR A 313 10.21 13.30 -14.14
C THR A 313 11.63 13.51 -13.58
N ILE A 314 12.58 13.81 -14.47
CA ILE A 314 14.02 13.96 -14.17
C ILE A 314 14.50 15.42 -14.22
N ASP A 315 13.61 16.35 -14.57
CA ASP A 315 13.89 17.79 -14.61
C ASP A 315 12.66 18.63 -14.26
N ALA A 316 12.86 19.94 -14.17
CA ALA A 316 11.86 20.90 -13.76
C ALA A 316 10.63 20.96 -14.68
N ASP A 317 10.83 20.85 -16.01
CA ASP A 317 9.73 20.93 -16.97
C ASP A 317 8.85 19.70 -16.87
N ALA A 318 9.47 18.51 -16.87
CA ALA A 318 8.75 17.26 -16.71
C ALA A 318 7.97 17.21 -15.38
N PHE A 319 8.57 17.69 -14.29
CA PHE A 319 7.90 17.78 -12.99
C PHE A 319 6.70 18.72 -13.00
N ASP A 320 6.86 19.93 -13.54
CA ASP A 320 5.76 20.91 -13.58
C ASP A 320 4.61 20.42 -14.48
N ARG A 321 4.92 19.70 -15.58
CA ARG A 321 3.92 19.08 -16.45
C ARG A 321 3.14 17.96 -15.75
N LYS A 322 3.83 17.05 -15.07
CA LYS A 322 3.17 15.98 -14.29
C LYS A 322 2.32 16.56 -13.16
N ARG A 323 2.83 17.58 -12.45
CA ARG A 323 2.05 18.30 -11.42
C ARG A 323 0.79 18.91 -12.01
N ALA A 324 0.89 19.62 -13.13
CA ALA A 324 -0.27 20.24 -13.76
C ALA A 324 -1.33 19.20 -14.19
N ALA A 325 -0.91 18.03 -14.70
CA ALA A 325 -1.82 16.94 -15.02
C ALA A 325 -2.52 16.40 -13.77
N ALA A 326 -1.79 16.18 -12.67
CA ALA A 326 -2.36 15.71 -11.41
C ALA A 326 -3.32 16.73 -10.77
N GLU A 327 -2.96 18.02 -10.77
CA GLU A 327 -3.83 19.11 -10.30
C GLU A 327 -5.14 19.20 -11.11
N ALA A 328 -5.10 18.83 -12.38
CA ALA A 328 -6.27 18.90 -13.27
C ALA A 328 -7.19 17.68 -13.16
N ALA A 329 -6.66 16.49 -12.89
CA ALA A 329 -7.36 15.23 -13.08
C ALA A 329 -7.54 14.37 -11.81
N SER A 330 -6.75 14.59 -10.75
CA SER A 330 -6.73 13.69 -9.60
C SER A 330 -8.00 13.80 -8.73
N HIS A 331 -8.61 12.66 -8.40
CA HIS A 331 -9.76 12.57 -7.49
C HIS A 331 -9.36 12.53 -6.01
N VAL A 332 -8.11 12.16 -5.70
CA VAL A 332 -7.55 12.09 -4.35
C VAL A 332 -6.25 12.90 -4.26
N ASP A 333 -5.72 13.09 -3.06
CA ASP A 333 -4.48 13.84 -2.87
C ASP A 333 -3.28 13.10 -3.48
N PHE A 334 -2.26 13.85 -3.87
CA PHE A 334 -1.09 13.29 -4.54
C PHE A 334 0.23 13.93 -4.10
N ALA A 335 1.28 13.13 -4.22
CA ALA A 335 2.68 13.52 -4.18
C ALA A 335 3.36 13.03 -5.45
N LEU A 336 4.52 13.62 -5.78
CA LEU A 336 5.30 13.24 -6.95
C LEU A 336 6.72 12.89 -6.55
N TRP A 337 7.24 11.80 -7.10
CA TRP A 337 8.65 11.44 -7.01
C TRP A 337 9.46 12.17 -8.09
N GLY A 338 10.71 12.52 -7.77
CA GLY A 338 11.71 12.89 -8.76
C GLY A 338 12.50 11.67 -9.24
N GLY A 339 13.05 11.70 -10.45
CA GLY A 339 13.95 10.66 -10.94
C GLY A 339 15.41 10.92 -10.60
N LEU A 340 16.13 9.89 -10.15
CA LEU A 340 17.58 9.89 -10.00
C LEU A 340 18.19 8.99 -11.09
N VAL A 341 18.73 9.62 -12.12
CA VAL A 341 19.33 8.96 -13.30
C VAL A 341 20.70 9.57 -13.63
N PRO A 342 21.57 8.82 -14.36
CA PRO A 342 22.85 9.34 -14.82
C PRO A 342 22.75 10.68 -15.54
N GLY A 343 23.70 11.58 -15.26
CA GLY A 343 23.74 12.93 -15.85
C GLY A 343 22.70 13.93 -15.30
N ARG A 344 21.77 13.50 -14.42
CA ARG A 344 20.72 14.37 -13.84
C ARG A 344 20.83 14.57 -12.32
N VAL A 345 21.91 14.10 -11.70
CA VAL A 345 22.17 14.28 -10.25
C VAL A 345 22.11 15.77 -9.83
N ASN A 346 22.51 16.70 -10.70
CA ASN A 346 22.44 18.15 -10.44
C ASN A 346 21.00 18.73 -10.42
N ALA A 347 19.98 17.96 -10.81
CA ALA A 347 18.59 18.42 -10.83
C ALA A 347 17.87 18.22 -9.48
N ILE A 348 18.47 17.48 -8.53
CA ILE A 348 17.88 17.10 -7.24
C ILE A 348 17.40 18.33 -6.46
N GLU A 349 18.25 19.34 -6.28
CA GLU A 349 17.89 20.51 -5.49
C GLU A 349 16.76 21.33 -6.15
N ALA A 350 16.71 21.36 -7.49
CA ALA A 350 15.66 22.04 -8.22
C ALA A 350 14.31 21.31 -8.10
N LEU A 351 14.30 19.99 -8.28
CA LEU A 351 13.11 19.15 -8.12
C LEU A 351 12.58 19.16 -6.69
N TRP A 352 13.48 19.10 -5.69
CA TRP A 352 13.11 19.17 -4.27
C TRP A 352 12.41 20.49 -3.94
N ARG A 353 12.93 21.62 -4.40
CA ARG A 353 12.30 22.94 -4.20
C ARG A 353 10.93 23.06 -4.88
N ARG A 354 10.66 22.25 -5.91
CA ARG A 354 9.37 22.21 -6.62
C ARG A 354 8.33 21.32 -5.95
N GLY A 355 8.72 20.57 -4.92
CA GLY A 355 7.81 19.73 -4.15
C GLY A 355 7.93 18.23 -4.41
N ALA A 356 8.98 17.77 -5.10
CA ALA A 356 9.27 16.33 -5.14
C ALA A 356 9.41 15.79 -3.72
N HIS A 357 8.75 14.67 -3.40
CA HIS A 357 8.77 14.11 -2.04
C HIS A 357 9.98 13.21 -1.76
N GLY A 358 10.79 12.95 -2.78
CA GLY A 358 12.03 12.17 -2.75
C GLY A 358 12.41 11.76 -4.17
N PHE A 359 13.35 10.83 -4.30
CA PHE A 359 13.94 10.48 -5.59
C PHE A 359 13.98 8.97 -5.82
N LYS A 360 13.42 8.49 -6.92
CA LYS A 360 13.45 7.08 -7.31
C LYS A 360 14.64 6.82 -8.25
N ALA A 361 15.39 5.76 -7.97
CA ALA A 361 16.40 5.19 -8.85
C ALA A 361 16.06 3.73 -9.21
N PHE A 362 16.57 3.29 -10.35
CA PHE A 362 16.60 1.89 -10.75
C PHE A 362 18.04 1.42 -10.76
N LEU A 363 18.32 0.23 -10.20
CA LEU A 363 19.67 -0.37 -10.18
C LEU A 363 19.86 -1.43 -11.27
N CYS A 364 18.80 -1.70 -12.04
CA CYS A 364 18.82 -2.45 -13.28
C CYS A 364 17.96 -1.75 -14.34
N ASP A 365 17.98 -2.28 -15.57
CA ASP A 365 17.13 -1.76 -16.64
C ASP A 365 15.65 -1.72 -16.22
N SER A 366 15.02 -0.56 -16.40
CA SER A 366 13.61 -0.30 -16.10
C SER A 366 12.66 -0.73 -17.23
N GLY A 367 13.20 -1.13 -18.37
CA GLY A 367 12.48 -1.34 -19.64
C GLY A 367 12.35 -0.06 -20.47
N LEU A 368 12.88 1.08 -19.98
CA LEU A 368 12.78 2.38 -20.64
C LEU A 368 14.14 3.04 -20.80
N ALA A 369 14.53 3.32 -22.05
CA ALA A 369 15.77 4.01 -22.36
C ALA A 369 15.80 5.45 -21.81
N GLU A 370 14.65 6.10 -21.70
CA GLU A 370 14.52 7.44 -21.12
C GLU A 370 14.70 7.48 -19.59
N PHE A 371 14.61 6.34 -18.90
CA PHE A 371 14.89 6.20 -17.48
C PHE A 371 15.99 5.15 -17.24
N PRO A 372 17.25 5.47 -17.59
CA PRO A 372 18.35 4.52 -17.49
C PRO A 372 18.70 4.21 -16.03
N PRO A 373 19.25 3.01 -15.74
CA PRO A 373 19.69 2.65 -14.40
C PRO A 373 20.76 3.60 -13.87
N ALA A 374 20.69 3.88 -12.57
CA ALA A 374 21.74 4.58 -11.86
C ALA A 374 22.92 3.62 -11.63
N ASP A 375 24.09 3.98 -12.15
CA ASP A 375 25.35 3.35 -11.76
C ASP A 375 25.75 3.74 -10.33
N ASP A 376 26.80 3.10 -9.81
CA ASP A 376 27.26 3.31 -8.43
C ASP A 376 27.62 4.76 -8.14
N LEU A 377 28.24 5.45 -9.11
CA LEU A 377 28.62 6.85 -8.94
C LEU A 377 27.37 7.74 -8.89
N THR A 378 26.41 7.53 -9.80
CA THR A 378 25.13 8.25 -9.84
C THR A 378 24.37 8.06 -8.53
N LEU A 379 24.30 6.82 -8.02
CA LEU A 379 23.62 6.50 -6.78
C LEU A 379 24.30 7.18 -5.59
N LEU A 380 25.64 7.05 -5.47
CA LEU A 380 26.43 7.64 -4.39
C LEU A 380 26.33 9.17 -4.37
N GLU A 381 26.52 9.83 -5.51
CA GLU A 381 26.42 11.29 -5.60
C GLU A 381 24.99 11.79 -5.42
N GLY A 382 24.01 11.07 -5.95
CA GLY A 382 22.59 11.35 -5.76
C GLY A 382 22.20 11.29 -4.28
N MET A 383 22.58 10.22 -3.59
CA MET A 383 22.32 10.07 -2.16
C MET A 383 22.99 11.17 -1.33
N ARG A 384 24.22 11.60 -1.65
CA ARG A 384 24.85 12.76 -0.97
C ARG A 384 24.04 14.04 -1.11
N ARG A 385 23.49 14.31 -2.29
CA ARG A 385 22.65 15.50 -2.54
C ARG A 385 21.29 15.40 -1.87
N CYS A 386 20.65 14.24 -1.93
CA CYS A 386 19.40 13.99 -1.24
C CYS A 386 19.57 14.20 0.27
N ALA A 387 20.63 13.65 0.88
CA ALA A 387 20.96 13.87 2.29
C ALA A 387 21.14 15.37 2.61
N ALA A 388 21.81 16.14 1.75
CA ALA A 388 22.04 17.57 1.96
C ALA A 388 20.74 18.41 1.98
N VAL A 389 19.69 17.97 1.31
CA VAL A 389 18.38 18.65 1.30
C VAL A 389 17.32 18.00 2.20
N GLY A 390 17.67 16.88 2.85
CA GLY A 390 16.77 16.09 3.68
C GLY A 390 15.76 15.25 2.89
N ALA A 391 16.07 14.93 1.63
CA ALA A 391 15.26 14.05 0.79
C ALA A 391 15.63 12.57 1.00
N ILE A 392 14.70 11.69 0.62
CA ILE A 392 14.86 10.24 0.64
C ILE A 392 15.09 9.69 -0.77
N VAL A 393 15.87 8.61 -0.89
CA VAL A 393 16.03 7.85 -2.14
C VAL A 393 15.25 6.54 -2.06
N LEU A 394 14.49 6.25 -3.12
CA LEU A 394 13.80 4.98 -3.35
C LEU A 394 14.58 4.17 -4.39
N VAL A 395 14.75 2.87 -4.20
CA VAL A 395 15.51 2.02 -5.14
C VAL A 395 14.74 0.78 -5.57
N HIS A 396 14.64 0.57 -6.88
CA HIS A 396 14.36 -0.77 -7.43
C HIS A 396 15.70 -1.52 -7.43
N ALA A 397 15.80 -2.52 -6.56
CA ALA A 397 17.04 -3.18 -6.22
C ALA A 397 17.11 -4.59 -6.85
N GLU A 398 17.57 -4.65 -8.09
CA GLU A 398 18.06 -5.89 -8.73
C GLU A 398 19.42 -5.61 -9.39
N ASN A 399 20.33 -6.57 -9.38
CA ASN A 399 21.65 -6.41 -9.99
C ASN A 399 21.57 -6.45 -11.53
N ALA A 400 21.87 -5.31 -12.18
CA ALA A 400 21.82 -5.17 -13.64
C ALA A 400 22.59 -6.25 -14.42
N ALA A 401 23.82 -6.57 -13.99
CA ALA A 401 24.70 -7.48 -14.71
C ALA A 401 24.20 -8.93 -14.64
N ILE A 402 23.78 -9.37 -13.46
CA ILE A 402 23.22 -10.72 -13.25
C ILE A 402 21.94 -10.87 -14.07
N VAL A 403 21.01 -9.92 -13.95
CA VAL A 403 19.72 -9.95 -14.65
C VAL A 403 19.91 -9.97 -16.16
N ALA A 404 20.73 -9.06 -16.70
CA ALA A 404 20.95 -8.97 -18.15
C ALA A 404 21.59 -10.24 -18.72
N GLU A 405 22.61 -10.78 -18.05
CA GLU A 405 23.32 -11.96 -18.54
C GLU A 405 22.48 -13.23 -18.44
N LEU A 406 21.72 -13.43 -17.36
CA LEU A 406 20.85 -14.60 -17.23
C LEU A 406 19.66 -14.52 -18.19
N ALA A 407 19.10 -13.33 -18.44
CA ALA A 407 18.07 -13.15 -19.46
C ALA A 407 18.60 -13.45 -20.87
N ARG A 408 19.82 -12.99 -21.19
CA ARG A 408 20.49 -13.29 -22.46
C ARG A 408 20.72 -14.80 -22.65
N ARG A 409 21.13 -15.50 -21.59
CA ARG A 409 21.30 -16.97 -21.61
C ARG A 409 19.98 -17.69 -21.85
N ALA A 410 18.94 -17.36 -21.09
CA ALA A 410 17.60 -17.92 -21.28
C ALA A 410 17.12 -17.74 -22.73
N ALA A 411 17.28 -16.53 -23.29
CA ALA A 411 16.94 -16.25 -24.67
C ALA A 411 17.75 -17.10 -25.67
N SER A 412 19.06 -17.28 -25.45
CA SER A 412 19.91 -18.11 -26.32
C SER A 412 19.59 -19.60 -26.26
N GLU A 413 19.02 -20.06 -25.14
CA GLU A 413 18.57 -21.44 -24.92
C GLU A 413 17.12 -21.66 -25.37
N GLY A 414 16.43 -20.62 -25.88
CA GLY A 414 15.02 -20.68 -26.28
C GLY A 414 14.04 -20.80 -25.10
N ARG A 415 14.50 -20.50 -23.89
CA ARG A 415 13.71 -20.53 -22.65
C ARG A 415 12.95 -19.22 -22.47
N ARG A 416 11.62 -19.28 -22.40
CA ARG A 416 10.72 -18.11 -22.46
C ARG A 416 9.59 -18.09 -21.42
N GLY A 417 9.48 -19.12 -20.59
CA GLY A 417 8.36 -19.27 -19.65
C GLY A 417 8.51 -18.43 -18.38
N ALA A 418 7.46 -18.43 -17.55
CA ALA A 418 7.41 -17.69 -16.28
C ALA A 418 8.57 -18.06 -15.34
N ARG A 419 8.86 -19.36 -15.21
CA ARG A 419 9.97 -19.86 -14.38
C ARG A 419 11.33 -19.47 -14.94
N ASP A 420 11.46 -19.37 -16.26
CA ASP A 420 12.70 -18.95 -16.91
C ASP A 420 12.97 -17.46 -16.65
N PHE A 421 11.91 -16.63 -16.74
CA PHE A 421 11.97 -15.23 -16.36
C PHE A 421 12.32 -15.07 -14.87
N ALA A 422 11.68 -15.83 -13.99
CA ALA A 422 11.99 -15.81 -12.56
C ALA A 422 13.45 -16.23 -12.28
N ALA A 423 13.95 -17.26 -12.97
CA ALA A 423 15.34 -17.71 -12.87
C ALA A 423 16.35 -16.70 -13.44
N SER A 424 15.94 -15.86 -14.41
CA SER A 424 16.78 -14.76 -14.93
C SER A 424 16.96 -13.62 -13.94
N ARG A 425 16.07 -13.52 -12.94
CA ARG A 425 16.04 -12.49 -11.89
C ARG A 425 16.10 -13.15 -10.51
N PRO A 426 17.20 -13.87 -10.21
CA PRO A 426 17.28 -14.70 -9.02
C PRO A 426 17.35 -13.87 -7.74
N VAL A 427 17.11 -14.50 -6.59
CA VAL A 427 17.10 -13.82 -5.28
C VAL A 427 18.43 -13.11 -5.01
N GLU A 428 19.55 -13.69 -5.45
CA GLU A 428 20.89 -13.11 -5.30
C GLU A 428 21.02 -11.74 -5.97
N ALA A 429 20.33 -11.52 -7.09
CA ALA A 429 20.34 -10.24 -7.79
C ALA A 429 19.62 -9.16 -6.97
N GLU A 430 18.53 -9.51 -6.29
CA GLU A 430 17.84 -8.61 -5.36
C GLU A 430 18.71 -8.30 -4.14
N LEU A 431 19.24 -9.34 -3.48
CA LEU A 431 19.98 -9.19 -2.23
C LEU A 431 21.28 -8.39 -2.40
N GLU A 432 22.02 -8.59 -3.49
CA GLU A 432 23.24 -7.80 -3.77
C GLU A 432 22.90 -6.32 -3.94
N ALA A 433 21.87 -6.02 -4.73
CA ALA A 433 21.51 -4.63 -5.02
C ALA A 433 20.96 -3.92 -3.78
N ILE A 434 20.23 -4.63 -2.91
CA ILE A 434 19.82 -4.12 -1.60
C ILE A 434 21.05 -3.81 -0.74
N ASP A 435 21.98 -4.75 -0.58
CA ASP A 435 23.17 -4.58 0.26
C ASP A 435 24.05 -3.41 -0.22
N ARG A 436 24.24 -3.28 -1.54
CA ARG A 436 24.96 -2.15 -2.16
C ARG A 436 24.28 -0.80 -1.90
N ALA A 437 22.96 -0.72 -2.03
CA ALA A 437 22.21 0.49 -1.72
C ALA A 437 22.27 0.86 -0.23
N LEU A 438 22.19 -0.15 0.66
CA LEU A 438 22.33 0.02 2.11
C LEU A 438 23.72 0.56 2.47
N PHE A 439 24.78 0.03 1.86
CA PHE A 439 26.14 0.51 2.04
C PHE A 439 26.25 2.00 1.69
N PHE A 440 25.78 2.42 0.50
CA PHE A 440 25.85 3.83 0.12
C PHE A 440 24.98 4.72 1.02
N ALA A 441 23.78 4.28 1.40
CA ALA A 441 22.94 5.03 2.32
C ALA A 441 23.64 5.26 3.68
N GLY A 442 24.34 4.24 4.20
CA GLY A 442 25.17 4.35 5.41
C GLY A 442 26.34 5.34 5.25
N GLU A 443 27.06 5.27 4.14
CA GLU A 443 28.20 6.15 3.85
C GLU A 443 27.80 7.63 3.65
N THR A 444 26.62 7.89 3.10
CA THR A 444 26.16 9.25 2.82
C THR A 444 25.23 9.82 3.89
N GLY A 445 24.67 8.97 4.77
CA GLY A 445 23.62 9.35 5.71
C GLY A 445 22.28 9.70 5.03
N CYS A 446 22.05 9.20 3.81
CA CYS A 446 20.81 9.47 3.07
C CYS A 446 19.71 8.52 3.55
N GLY A 447 18.49 9.02 3.71
CA GLY A 447 17.33 8.16 3.90
C GLY A 447 17.15 7.25 2.68
N LEU A 448 16.90 5.96 2.91
CA LEU A 448 16.68 4.96 1.86
C LEU A 448 15.35 4.24 2.04
N HIS A 449 14.62 4.00 0.96
CA HIS A 449 13.46 3.12 0.95
C HIS A 449 13.59 2.10 -0.17
N VAL A 450 13.68 0.82 0.19
CA VAL A 450 13.79 -0.28 -0.76
C VAL A 450 12.38 -0.68 -1.18
N VAL A 451 12.04 -0.45 -2.45
CA VAL A 451 10.70 -0.73 -2.97
C VAL A 451 10.50 -2.23 -3.25
N HIS A 452 9.24 -2.68 -3.22
CA HIS A 452 8.75 -3.99 -3.69
C HIS A 452 9.69 -5.19 -3.38
N VAL A 453 10.12 -5.35 -2.12
CA VAL A 453 10.98 -6.47 -1.71
C VAL A 453 10.21 -7.78 -1.84
N SER A 454 10.76 -8.74 -2.59
CA SER A 454 10.08 -10.00 -2.92
C SER A 454 10.45 -11.17 -2.00
N THR A 455 11.46 -11.00 -1.13
CA THR A 455 11.99 -12.08 -0.29
C THR A 455 12.13 -11.71 1.19
N PRO A 456 11.95 -12.68 2.13
CA PRO A 456 12.21 -12.46 3.55
C PRO A 456 13.66 -12.02 3.83
N ARG A 457 14.61 -12.57 3.08
CA ARG A 457 16.05 -12.26 3.21
C ARG A 457 16.35 -10.79 2.85
N GLY A 458 15.63 -10.22 1.89
CA GLY A 458 15.73 -8.79 1.54
C GLY A 458 15.26 -7.89 2.69
N VAL A 459 14.18 -8.27 3.37
CA VAL A 459 13.68 -7.53 4.56
C VAL A 459 14.69 -7.63 5.70
N GLU A 460 15.26 -8.81 5.95
CA GLU A 460 16.27 -9.01 7.00
C GLU A 460 17.54 -8.16 6.78
N LEU A 461 17.98 -7.96 5.53
CA LEU A 461 19.06 -7.04 5.20
C LEU A 461 18.74 -5.60 5.66
N VAL A 462 17.55 -5.14 5.31
CA VAL A 462 17.06 -3.79 5.68
C VAL A 462 16.97 -3.64 7.20
N GLU A 463 16.50 -4.67 7.91
CA GLU A 463 16.44 -4.64 9.37
C GLU A 463 17.81 -4.59 10.04
N ARG A 464 18.78 -5.36 9.54
CA ARG A 464 20.16 -5.32 10.04
C ARG A 464 20.77 -3.93 9.86
N ALA A 465 20.70 -3.37 8.66
CA ALA A 465 21.21 -2.04 8.39
C ALA A 465 20.51 -0.96 9.25
N ARG A 466 19.20 -1.09 9.46
CA ARG A 466 18.46 -0.21 10.38
C ARG A 466 18.95 -0.33 11.82
N ALA A 467 19.25 -1.55 12.29
CA ALA A 467 19.84 -1.78 13.61
C ALA A 467 21.25 -1.17 13.75
N ASP A 468 22.00 -1.14 12.64
CA ASP A 468 23.32 -0.50 12.55
C ASP A 468 23.25 1.04 12.38
N GLY A 469 22.04 1.62 12.37
CA GLY A 469 21.81 3.06 12.36
C GLY A 469 21.58 3.69 11.00
N VAL A 470 21.46 2.89 9.92
CA VAL A 470 21.07 3.40 8.60
C VAL A 470 19.59 3.80 8.62
N ASP A 471 19.27 4.99 8.11
CA ASP A 471 17.88 5.45 7.98
C ASP A 471 17.16 4.76 6.81
N VAL A 472 16.77 3.51 7.02
CA VAL A 472 16.17 2.67 5.97
C VAL A 472 14.83 2.05 6.36
N THR A 473 13.96 1.93 5.36
CA THR A 473 12.73 1.12 5.39
C THR A 473 12.59 0.33 4.09
N CYS A 474 11.64 -0.60 4.05
CA CYS A 474 11.22 -1.26 2.83
C CYS A 474 9.70 -1.42 2.79
N GLU A 475 9.22 -1.74 1.61
CA GLU A 475 7.84 -2.16 1.34
C GLU A 475 7.84 -3.49 0.59
N THR A 476 6.69 -4.15 0.59
CA THR A 476 6.35 -5.21 -0.37
C THR A 476 5.01 -4.89 -1.01
N CYS A 477 4.53 -5.76 -1.88
CA CYS A 477 3.29 -5.59 -2.62
C CYS A 477 2.34 -6.77 -2.38
N PRO A 478 1.01 -6.58 -2.50
CA PRO A 478 0.04 -7.65 -2.30
C PRO A 478 0.31 -8.90 -3.15
N HIS A 479 0.80 -8.73 -4.38
CA HIS A 479 1.08 -9.86 -5.26
C HIS A 479 2.21 -10.78 -4.72
N TYR A 480 3.22 -10.28 -4.00
CA TYR A 480 4.21 -11.15 -3.34
C TYR A 480 3.69 -11.86 -2.09
N LEU A 481 2.57 -11.38 -1.53
CA LEU A 481 1.90 -12.01 -0.39
C LEU A 481 0.87 -13.04 -0.84
N LEU A 482 0.43 -12.97 -2.08
CA LEU A 482 -0.71 -13.73 -2.55
C LEU A 482 -0.35 -14.75 -3.62
N LEU A 483 0.60 -14.40 -4.48
CA LEU A 483 0.98 -15.19 -5.64
C LEU A 483 2.40 -15.69 -5.52
N THR A 484 2.64 -16.77 -6.24
CA THR A 484 3.92 -17.45 -6.37
C THR A 484 4.33 -17.56 -7.83
N VAL A 485 5.53 -18.07 -8.07
CA VAL A 485 6.01 -18.38 -9.42
C VAL A 485 5.12 -19.43 -10.12
N ASP A 486 4.47 -20.31 -9.35
CA ASP A 486 3.55 -21.32 -9.89
C ASP A 486 2.27 -20.65 -10.40
N ASP A 487 1.79 -19.63 -9.69
CA ASP A 487 0.72 -18.76 -10.19
C ASP A 487 1.17 -18.01 -11.44
N ALA A 488 2.39 -17.45 -11.47
CA ALA A 488 2.89 -16.78 -12.67
C ALA A 488 2.83 -17.70 -13.91
N GLU A 489 3.21 -18.97 -13.75
CA GLU A 489 3.15 -19.97 -14.82
C GLU A 489 1.72 -20.27 -15.27
N ARG A 490 0.78 -20.33 -14.32
CA ARG A 490 -0.64 -20.55 -14.60
C ARG A 490 -1.32 -19.36 -15.25
N LEU A 491 -0.91 -18.14 -14.91
CA LEU A 491 -1.61 -16.90 -15.28
C LEU A 491 -1.03 -16.21 -16.49
N GLY A 492 0.22 -16.51 -16.83
CA GLY A 492 0.90 -15.87 -17.93
C GLY A 492 1.30 -14.43 -17.63
N ALA A 493 1.43 -13.63 -18.68
CA ALA A 493 2.03 -12.30 -18.66
C ALA A 493 1.34 -11.27 -17.72
N VAL A 494 0.08 -11.50 -17.33
CA VAL A 494 -0.62 -10.62 -16.37
C VAL A 494 -0.01 -10.68 -14.97
N ALA A 495 0.65 -11.77 -14.62
CA ALA A 495 1.36 -11.95 -13.35
C ALA A 495 2.86 -11.62 -13.43
N LYS A 496 3.35 -11.18 -14.60
CA LYS A 496 4.74 -10.76 -14.76
C LYS A 496 4.99 -9.45 -14.01
N CYS A 497 5.90 -9.44 -13.05
CA CYS A 497 6.41 -8.27 -12.34
C CYS A 497 7.93 -8.35 -12.14
N ALA A 498 8.57 -7.25 -11.71
CA ALA A 498 10.00 -7.19 -11.42
C ALA A 498 10.21 -6.49 -10.06
N PRO A 499 10.76 -7.16 -9.03
CA PRO A 499 11.21 -8.56 -8.99
C PRO A 499 10.13 -9.59 -9.35
N PRO A 500 10.49 -10.79 -9.84
CA PRO A 500 9.50 -11.81 -10.16
C PRO A 500 8.84 -12.39 -8.90
N LEU A 501 7.64 -12.97 -9.07
CA LEU A 501 7.00 -13.77 -8.04
C LEU A 501 7.92 -14.94 -7.61
N ARG A 502 7.84 -15.30 -6.33
CA ARG A 502 8.79 -16.21 -5.66
C ARG A 502 8.10 -17.52 -5.22
N THR A 503 8.80 -18.32 -4.43
CA THR A 503 8.28 -19.60 -3.94
C THR A 503 7.23 -19.40 -2.84
N ASP A 504 6.45 -20.43 -2.53
CA ASP A 504 5.56 -20.44 -1.35
C ASP A 504 6.31 -20.08 -0.06
N GLY A 505 7.53 -20.60 0.10
CA GLY A 505 8.35 -20.34 1.29
C GLY A 505 8.72 -18.86 1.44
N ASP A 506 8.94 -18.17 0.33
CA ASP A 506 9.18 -16.72 0.31
C ASP A 506 7.89 -15.95 0.64
N ARG A 507 6.76 -16.29 -0.01
CA ARG A 507 5.44 -15.70 0.25
C ARG A 507 5.06 -15.83 1.73
N ASP A 508 5.15 -17.04 2.28
CA ASP A 508 4.81 -17.33 3.67
C ASP A 508 5.79 -16.66 4.63
N GLY A 509 7.07 -16.53 4.24
CA GLY A 509 8.06 -15.78 4.98
C GLY A 509 7.77 -14.28 5.04
N LEU A 510 7.32 -13.66 3.94
CA LEU A 510 6.91 -12.26 3.92
C LEU A 510 5.69 -12.04 4.82
N TRP A 511 4.70 -12.93 4.77
CA TRP A 511 3.56 -12.89 5.70
C TRP A 511 3.99 -12.91 7.16
N ARG A 512 4.87 -13.84 7.54
CA ARG A 512 5.40 -13.90 8.92
C ARG A 512 6.05 -12.59 9.34
N LEU A 513 6.76 -11.91 8.44
CA LEU A 513 7.40 -10.62 8.74
C LEU A 513 6.38 -9.48 8.90
N ILE A 514 5.31 -9.46 8.10
CA ILE A 514 4.22 -8.47 8.26
C ILE A 514 3.47 -8.69 9.56
N GLU A 515 3.13 -9.95 9.88
CA GLU A 515 2.45 -10.32 11.14
C GLU A 515 3.29 -9.94 12.38
N GLN A 516 4.62 -9.97 12.25
CA GLN A 516 5.56 -9.53 13.29
C GLN A 516 5.79 -8.00 13.32
N GLY A 517 5.18 -7.23 12.40
CA GLY A 517 5.38 -5.78 12.27
C GLY A 517 6.77 -5.37 11.77
N ARG A 518 7.51 -6.31 11.18
CA ARG A 518 8.90 -6.14 10.70
C ARG A 518 8.97 -5.61 9.27
N LEU A 519 7.95 -5.89 8.47
CA LEU A 519 7.73 -5.35 7.13
C LEU A 519 6.63 -4.29 7.18
N PRO A 520 6.97 -2.99 7.20
CA PRO A 520 6.06 -1.96 7.69
C PRO A 520 5.09 -1.39 6.65
N ILE A 521 5.32 -1.57 5.35
CA ILE A 521 4.55 -0.92 4.29
C ILE A 521 4.16 -1.96 3.23
N VAL A 522 2.89 -1.93 2.82
CA VAL A 522 2.39 -2.64 1.64
C VAL A 522 1.89 -1.58 0.65
N ALA A 523 2.59 -1.45 -0.47
CA ALA A 523 2.24 -0.56 -1.58
C ALA A 523 1.77 -1.37 -2.79
N SER A 524 1.10 -0.75 -3.76
CA SER A 524 0.58 -1.54 -4.88
C SER A 524 1.64 -1.90 -5.92
N ASP A 525 2.61 -1.01 -6.14
CA ASP A 525 3.43 -0.99 -7.36
C ASP A 525 2.53 -1.12 -8.60
N HIS A 526 1.43 -0.37 -8.59
CA HIS A 526 0.44 -0.41 -9.65
C HIS A 526 1.09 0.11 -10.94
N SER A 527 1.38 -0.83 -11.82
CA SER A 527 2.14 -0.62 -13.05
C SER A 527 1.33 -1.25 -14.19
N PRO A 528 0.35 -0.53 -14.74
CA PRO A 528 -0.50 -0.99 -15.83
C PRO A 528 0.16 -0.73 -17.19
N CYS A 529 -0.33 -1.42 -18.22
CA CYS A 529 0.02 -1.16 -19.61
C CYS A 529 -1.15 -1.58 -20.52
N PRO A 530 -1.16 -1.13 -21.80
CA PRO A 530 -2.08 -1.62 -22.80
C PRO A 530 -2.03 -3.16 -22.90
N PRO A 531 -3.18 -3.85 -22.94
CA PRO A 531 -3.19 -5.32 -22.89
C PRO A 531 -2.48 -6.00 -24.05
N GLU A 532 -2.31 -5.33 -25.18
CA GLU A 532 -1.52 -5.81 -26.32
C GLU A 532 -0.05 -6.01 -25.95
N LEU A 533 0.48 -5.23 -25.00
CA LEU A 533 1.85 -5.39 -24.50
C LEU A 533 2.01 -6.58 -23.55
N LYS A 534 0.90 -7.17 -23.10
CA LYS A 534 0.86 -8.41 -22.31
C LYS A 534 0.44 -9.63 -23.13
N ALA A 535 0.29 -9.48 -24.45
CA ALA A 535 -0.09 -10.59 -25.31
C ALA A 535 1.07 -11.58 -25.54
N GLY A 536 0.73 -12.86 -25.60
CA GLY A 536 1.66 -13.96 -25.89
C GLY A 536 2.31 -14.60 -24.65
N ASP A 537 3.02 -15.69 -24.91
CA ASP A 537 3.57 -16.56 -23.86
C ASP A 537 5.04 -16.28 -23.52
N ASP A 538 5.66 -15.32 -24.22
CA ASP A 538 7.04 -14.94 -23.99
C ASP A 538 7.15 -13.94 -22.83
N PHE A 539 7.50 -14.47 -21.66
CA PHE A 539 7.70 -13.67 -20.46
C PHE A 539 8.87 -12.69 -20.57
N PHE A 540 9.78 -12.80 -21.52
CA PHE A 540 10.84 -11.81 -21.71
C PHE A 540 10.37 -10.64 -22.59
N ALA A 541 9.47 -10.90 -23.54
CA ALA A 541 8.92 -9.88 -24.44
C ALA A 541 7.72 -9.12 -23.83
N ALA A 542 6.86 -9.79 -23.08
CA ALA A 542 5.68 -9.16 -22.48
C ALA A 542 6.06 -8.03 -21.52
N TRP A 543 5.31 -6.94 -21.45
CA TRP A 543 5.60 -5.85 -20.53
C TRP A 543 5.27 -6.28 -19.08
N GLY A 544 6.23 -6.08 -18.18
CA GLY A 544 6.14 -6.48 -16.78
C GLY A 544 5.59 -5.37 -15.89
N GLY A 545 4.63 -5.72 -15.03
CA GLY A 545 3.92 -4.82 -14.13
C GLY A 545 2.53 -5.37 -13.82
N ILE A 546 2.04 -5.13 -12.60
CA ILE A 546 0.74 -5.62 -12.13
C ILE A 546 -0.17 -4.41 -11.85
N ALA A 547 -1.38 -4.42 -12.39
CA ALA A 547 -2.41 -3.46 -12.03
C ALA A 547 -3.16 -3.94 -10.77
N GLY A 548 -3.04 -3.22 -9.64
CA GLY A 548 -3.73 -3.64 -8.41
C GLY A 548 -3.91 -2.58 -7.32
N CYS A 549 -3.85 -1.28 -7.65
CA CYS A 549 -3.97 -0.19 -6.66
C CYS A 549 -5.34 -0.21 -5.95
N GLN A 550 -6.43 -0.44 -6.68
CA GLN A 550 -7.79 -0.56 -6.13
C GLN A 550 -7.91 -1.72 -5.13
N SER A 551 -7.25 -2.83 -5.43
CA SER A 551 -7.45 -4.09 -4.70
C SER A 551 -6.58 -4.23 -3.45
N THR A 552 -5.57 -3.38 -3.26
CA THR A 552 -4.51 -3.56 -2.25
C THR A 552 -5.02 -3.79 -0.82
N ARG A 553 -5.87 -2.89 -0.30
CA ARG A 553 -6.41 -3.02 1.06
C ARG A 553 -7.42 -4.16 1.17
N GLY A 554 -8.31 -4.27 0.19
CA GLY A 554 -9.33 -5.31 0.17
C GLY A 554 -8.74 -6.73 0.18
N LEU A 555 -7.65 -6.92 -0.55
CA LEU A 555 -6.90 -8.17 -0.57
C LEU A 555 -6.30 -8.51 0.80
N LEU A 556 -5.69 -7.56 1.51
CA LEU A 556 -5.17 -7.81 2.87
C LEU A 556 -6.28 -8.14 3.87
N LEU A 557 -7.42 -7.43 3.80
CA LEU A 557 -8.58 -7.70 4.65
C LEU A 557 -9.18 -9.09 4.38
N ALA A 558 -9.21 -9.50 3.11
CA ALA A 558 -9.75 -10.80 2.71
C ALA A 558 -8.94 -11.99 3.25
N GLN A 559 -7.64 -11.81 3.53
CA GLN A 559 -6.80 -12.87 4.09
C GLN A 559 -7.08 -13.13 5.57
N ASP A 560 -7.66 -12.19 6.31
CA ASP A 560 -7.97 -12.33 7.74
C ASP A 560 -6.76 -12.69 8.63
N ARG A 561 -5.54 -12.43 8.13
CA ARG A 561 -4.27 -12.72 8.82
C ARG A 561 -3.82 -11.60 9.75
N LEU A 562 -4.30 -10.38 9.50
CA LEU A 562 -3.90 -9.18 10.23
C LEU A 562 -5.08 -8.58 10.97
N PRO A 563 -4.90 -8.13 12.22
CA PRO A 563 -5.91 -7.33 12.90
C PRO A 563 -6.09 -6.00 12.14
N LEU A 564 -7.30 -5.44 12.16
CA LEU A 564 -7.64 -4.23 11.39
C LEU A 564 -6.67 -3.04 11.63
N PRO A 565 -6.21 -2.75 12.87
CA PRO A 565 -5.18 -1.74 13.09
C PRO A 565 -3.85 -2.00 12.37
N ALA A 566 -3.45 -3.26 12.19
CA ALA A 566 -2.25 -3.61 11.45
C ALA A 566 -2.45 -3.39 9.94
N VAL A 567 -3.62 -3.71 9.38
CA VAL A 567 -3.97 -3.37 7.99
C VAL A 567 -3.93 -1.86 7.77
N ALA A 568 -4.50 -1.08 8.70
CA ALA A 568 -4.45 0.39 8.65
C ALA A 568 -3.00 0.91 8.73
N ALA A 569 -2.16 0.29 9.56
CA ALA A 569 -0.76 0.68 9.69
C ALA A 569 0.03 0.47 8.39
N VAL A 570 -0.06 -0.72 7.79
CA VAL A 570 0.74 -1.08 6.60
C VAL A 570 0.26 -0.42 5.32
N THR A 571 -1.02 -0.01 5.24
CA THR A 571 -1.61 0.66 4.06
C THR A 571 -1.80 2.18 4.21
N ALA A 572 -1.46 2.76 5.37
CA ALA A 572 -1.65 4.20 5.59
C ALA A 572 -0.61 4.81 6.54
N THR A 573 -0.67 4.48 7.83
CA THR A 573 0.10 5.20 8.87
C THR A 573 1.60 5.13 8.66
N ASN A 574 2.12 3.97 8.25
CA ASN A 574 3.56 3.76 8.10
C ASN A 574 4.13 4.52 6.90
N ALA A 575 3.43 4.52 5.75
CA ALA A 575 3.82 5.30 4.58
C ALA A 575 3.73 6.80 4.88
N ALA A 576 2.63 7.29 5.46
CA ALA A 576 2.47 8.69 5.84
C ALA A 576 3.60 9.18 6.75
N ARG A 577 4.00 8.35 7.73
CA ARG A 577 5.13 8.64 8.62
C ARG A 577 6.46 8.61 7.90
N ARG A 578 6.72 7.61 7.04
CA ARG A 578 8.02 7.46 6.34
C ARG A 578 8.28 8.65 5.42
N PHE A 579 7.27 9.11 4.72
CA PHE A 579 7.40 10.15 3.70
C PHE A 579 6.99 11.55 4.20
N GLY A 580 6.79 11.71 5.51
CA GLY A 580 6.55 13.02 6.12
C GLY A 580 5.22 13.68 5.72
N LEU A 581 4.20 12.89 5.39
CA LEU A 581 2.86 13.36 5.02
C LEU A 581 2.07 13.77 6.28
N ALA A 582 2.31 15.00 6.74
CA ALA A 582 1.67 15.54 7.93
C ALA A 582 0.15 15.58 7.77
N GLY A 583 -0.58 15.12 8.80
CA GLY A 583 -2.05 15.09 8.78
C GLY A 583 -2.67 13.85 8.12
N LYS A 584 -1.89 13.06 7.37
CA LYS A 584 -2.37 11.86 6.66
C LYS A 584 -2.19 10.55 7.45
N GLY A 585 -2.92 9.53 7.03
CA GLY A 585 -2.76 8.13 7.45
C GLY A 585 -3.16 7.82 8.90
N ARG A 586 -3.86 8.73 9.58
CA ARG A 586 -4.40 8.55 10.95
C ARG A 586 -5.69 9.34 11.13
N ILE A 587 -6.65 8.76 11.84
CA ILE A 587 -7.85 9.47 12.31
C ILE A 587 -7.49 10.12 13.66
N GLN A 588 -7.23 11.43 13.63
CA GLN A 588 -6.82 12.20 14.81
C GLN A 588 -7.23 13.66 14.67
N SER A 589 -7.47 14.34 15.79
CA SER A 589 -7.79 15.78 15.80
C SER A 589 -6.78 16.61 15.00
N ALA A 590 -7.31 17.56 14.23
CA ALA A 590 -6.61 18.42 13.28
C ALA A 590 -5.92 17.71 12.10
N GLY A 591 -5.98 16.37 12.02
CA GLY A 591 -5.61 15.61 10.84
C GLY A 591 -6.62 15.81 9.72
N ASP A 592 -6.23 15.46 8.49
CA ASP A 592 -7.12 15.55 7.35
C ASP A 592 -8.23 14.50 7.49
N ALA A 593 -9.45 14.83 7.07
CA ALA A 593 -10.62 13.95 7.14
C ALA A 593 -10.62 12.89 6.02
N ASP A 594 -9.45 12.29 5.80
CA ASP A 594 -9.21 11.22 4.85
C ASP A 594 -9.65 9.90 5.49
N LEU A 595 -10.84 9.43 5.11
CA LEU A 595 -11.49 8.27 5.71
C LEU A 595 -11.90 7.26 4.64
N ALA A 596 -11.79 5.96 4.96
CA ALA A 596 -12.35 4.88 4.18
C ALA A 596 -13.33 4.09 5.05
N ILE A 597 -14.58 4.02 4.62
CA ILE A 597 -15.65 3.32 5.34
C ILE A 597 -15.84 1.96 4.68
N VAL A 598 -15.55 0.91 5.44
CA VAL A 598 -15.41 -0.46 4.94
C VAL A 598 -16.41 -1.37 5.63
N ASP A 599 -17.21 -2.06 4.83
CA ASP A 599 -17.97 -3.21 5.27
C ASP A 599 -17.05 -4.45 5.26
N THR A 600 -16.72 -4.96 6.45
CA THR A 600 -15.86 -6.15 6.62
C THR A 600 -16.66 -7.46 6.64
N ILE A 601 -17.99 -7.39 6.67
CA ILE A 601 -18.90 -8.55 6.70
C ILE A 601 -19.19 -9.02 5.27
N LEU A 602 -19.15 -8.11 4.29
CA LEU A 602 -19.23 -8.41 2.85
C LEU A 602 -17.99 -9.18 2.33
N ARG A 603 -17.79 -10.41 2.80
CA ARG A 603 -16.91 -11.40 2.17
C ARG A 603 -17.71 -12.07 1.04
N GLY A 604 -17.40 -11.76 -0.21
CA GLY A 604 -18.02 -12.50 -1.33
C GLY A 604 -18.28 -11.75 -2.63
N ARG A 605 -17.78 -10.53 -2.83
CA ARG A 605 -17.83 -9.95 -4.18
C ARG A 605 -16.75 -10.64 -5.04
N THR A 606 -17.18 -11.52 -5.93
CA THR A 606 -16.40 -11.87 -7.11
C THR A 606 -16.36 -10.62 -7.98
N VAL A 607 -15.19 -10.01 -8.11
CA VAL A 607 -15.00 -8.99 -9.15
C VAL A 607 -15.05 -9.77 -10.46
N GLN A 608 -15.96 -9.44 -11.36
CA GLN A 608 -16.06 -10.07 -12.69
C GLN A 608 -16.11 -8.97 -13.74
N GLN A 609 -15.48 -9.25 -14.87
CA GLN A 609 -15.52 -8.48 -16.10
C GLN A 609 -16.91 -8.68 -16.73
N ASP A 610 -17.83 -7.75 -16.46
CA ASP A 610 -18.96 -7.33 -17.30
C ASP A 610 -20.00 -6.63 -16.41
N GLY A 611 -20.44 -5.44 -16.81
CA GLY A 611 -21.29 -4.53 -16.03
C GLY A 611 -22.72 -5.00 -15.70
N ARG A 612 -22.92 -6.27 -15.32
CA ARG A 612 -24.14 -6.83 -14.76
C ARG A 612 -23.81 -7.79 -13.62
N LEU A 613 -24.15 -7.38 -12.40
CA LEU A 613 -24.07 -8.21 -11.20
C LEU A 613 -24.96 -9.46 -11.37
N VAL A 614 -24.34 -10.65 -11.46
CA VAL A 614 -25.04 -11.93 -11.31
C VAL A 614 -24.17 -12.86 -10.44
N ALA A 615 -24.77 -13.38 -9.36
CA ALA A 615 -24.16 -14.35 -8.47
C ALA A 615 -23.91 -15.70 -9.18
N PRO A 616 -22.89 -16.51 -8.78
CA PRO A 616 -22.69 -17.81 -9.39
C PRO A 616 -23.82 -18.79 -8.99
N PRO A 617 -24.34 -19.61 -9.93
CA PRO A 617 -25.18 -20.74 -9.59
C PRO A 617 -24.34 -21.80 -8.86
N ALA A 618 -24.91 -22.41 -7.83
CA ALA A 618 -24.31 -23.53 -7.13
C ALA A 618 -24.26 -24.78 -8.04
N GLY A 619 -23.06 -25.29 -8.35
CA GLY A 619 -22.92 -26.58 -9.00
C GLY A 619 -21.51 -26.86 -9.52
N ARG A 620 -20.89 -27.94 -9.01
CA ARG A 620 -19.69 -28.57 -9.59
C ARG A 620 -19.90 -28.83 -11.08
N LEU A 621 -19.01 -28.36 -11.94
CA LEU A 621 -18.82 -28.93 -13.27
C LEU A 621 -17.56 -29.80 -13.25
N VAL A 622 -17.77 -31.11 -13.31
CA VAL A 622 -16.74 -32.12 -13.57
C VAL A 622 -16.37 -32.03 -15.05
N PRO A 623 -15.08 -32.16 -15.44
CA PRO A 623 -14.69 -32.16 -16.85
C PRO A 623 -15.30 -33.37 -17.55
N ARG A 624 -16.13 -33.14 -18.59
CA ARG A 624 -16.56 -34.20 -19.49
C ARG A 624 -15.54 -34.30 -20.62
N ALA A 625 -14.94 -35.48 -20.74
CA ALA A 625 -14.02 -35.84 -21.81
C ALA A 625 -14.64 -35.67 -23.20
N GLN A 626 -13.75 -35.43 -24.17
CA GLN A 626 -13.96 -35.20 -25.61
C GLN A 626 -15.07 -36.06 -26.26
N GLY A 627 -15.79 -35.42 -27.19
CA GLY A 627 -16.67 -36.10 -28.14
C GLY A 627 -17.22 -35.14 -29.19
N SER A 628 -16.55 -35.12 -30.35
CA SER A 628 -17.01 -34.76 -31.71
C SER A 628 -18.38 -34.09 -31.88
N GLY A 629 -18.42 -32.97 -32.61
CA GLY A 629 -19.63 -32.61 -33.34
C GLY A 629 -19.80 -31.13 -33.63
N ASP A 630 -19.32 -30.76 -34.82
CA ASP A 630 -20.00 -29.85 -35.74
C ASP A 630 -19.94 -28.33 -35.54
N GLN A 631 -19.90 -27.71 -36.72
CA GLN A 631 -19.62 -26.34 -37.07
C GLN A 631 -20.71 -25.37 -36.59
N SER A 632 -20.31 -24.15 -36.24
CA SER A 632 -20.70 -22.90 -36.91
C SER A 632 -20.67 -21.69 -35.97
N THR A 633 -20.23 -20.57 -36.55
CA THR A 633 -20.38 -19.17 -36.10
C THR A 633 -19.51 -18.63 -34.96
N TRP A 634 -18.49 -17.88 -35.42
CA TRP A 634 -17.65 -16.83 -34.81
C TRP A 634 -16.61 -17.21 -33.77
#